data_AF-A0A8J2VBV8-F1
#
_entry.id   AF-A0A8J2VBV8-F1
#
_cell.length_a   1.000
_cell.length_b   1.000
_cell.length_c   1.000
_cell.angle_alpha   90.00
_cell.angle_beta   90.00
_cell.angle_gamma   90.00
#
_symmetry.space_group_name_H-M   'P 1'
#
loop_
_entity.id
_entity.type
_entity.pdbx_description
1 polymer ?
#
loop_
_entity_poly.entity_id
_entity_poly.type
_entity_poly.pdbx_seq_one_letter_code
_entity_poly.pdbx_strand_id
1 'polypeptide(L)'
;MQMIPQAVEKIMLHLFENDFINESRFAKAFARGKFSIKKWGRNRIVNELKRRKISAYNIKLALQEIDNENYLKTLDELAEKRFYQIKETNKYKKRKKLADYLLYRGWESDLVYERVTGLVP
;
A
#
# COMPACT_ATOMS: atom_id res chain seq x y z
N MET A 1 3.80 26.50 -24.55
CA MET A 1 3.89 25.80 -25.85
C MET A 1 3.44 24.36 -25.63
N GLN A 2 2.31 23.95 -26.21
CA GLN A 2 1.84 22.56 -26.14
C GLN A 2 2.36 21.82 -27.38
N MET A 3 2.81 20.58 -27.19
CA MET A 3 3.23 19.70 -28.28
C MET A 3 2.02 19.34 -29.16
N ILE A 4 2.21 19.21 -30.48
CA ILE A 4 1.12 18.82 -31.39
C ILE A 4 0.70 17.35 -31.13
N PRO A 5 -0.59 16.99 -31.20
CA PRO A 5 -1.07 15.66 -30.84
C PRO A 5 -0.38 14.50 -31.57
N GLN A 6 -0.08 14.66 -32.86
CA GLN A 6 0.59 13.65 -33.67
C GLN A 6 2.01 13.36 -33.18
N ALA A 7 2.72 14.38 -32.69
CA ALA A 7 4.05 14.21 -32.11
C ALA A 7 3.96 13.44 -30.78
N VAL A 8 2.96 13.75 -29.95
CA VAL A 8 2.72 13.03 -28.69
C VAL A 8 2.44 11.56 -28.97
N GLU A 9 1.56 11.23 -29.90
CA GLU A 9 1.24 9.85 -30.26
C GLU A 9 2.47 9.08 -30.74
N LYS A 10 3.26 9.67 -31.65
CA LYS A 10 4.49 9.06 -32.16
C LYS A 10 5.52 8.80 -31.05
N ILE A 11 5.68 9.75 -30.13
CA ILE A 11 6.58 9.60 -28.98
C ILE A 11 6.05 8.50 -28.04
N MET A 12 4.76 8.51 -27.71
CA MET A 12 4.15 7.50 -26.84
C MET A 12 4.32 6.09 -27.41
N LEU A 13 4.06 5.92 -28.71
CA LEU A 13 4.26 4.64 -29.39
C LEU A 13 5.72 4.16 -29.26
N HIS A 14 6.68 5.04 -29.58
CA HIS A 14 8.10 4.72 -29.43
C HIS A 14 8.48 4.31 -27.99
N LEU A 15 7.93 5.01 -26.98
CA LEU A 15 8.18 4.71 -25.57
C LEU A 15 7.53 3.38 -25.12
N PHE A 16 6.39 3.01 -25.68
CA PHE A 16 5.77 1.70 -25.44
C PHE A 16 6.54 0.58 -26.12
N GLU A 17 6.90 0.74 -27.40
CA GLU A 17 7.64 -0.24 -28.18
C GLU A 17 9.02 -0.57 -27.58
N ASN A 18 9.68 0.43 -27.01
CA ASN A 18 10.97 0.27 -26.35
C ASN A 18 10.85 0.00 -24.84
N ASP A 19 9.65 -0.34 -24.37
CA ASP A 19 9.34 -0.69 -22.98
C ASP A 19 9.74 0.39 -21.95
N PHE A 20 9.90 1.65 -22.34
CA PHE A 20 10.15 2.75 -21.40
C PHE A 20 8.92 3.07 -20.56
N ILE A 21 7.72 2.94 -21.14
CA ILE A 21 6.44 3.02 -20.42
C ILE A 21 5.86 1.62 -20.28
N ASN A 22 5.80 1.13 -19.04
CA ASN A 22 5.23 -0.17 -18.72
C ASN A 22 4.41 -0.09 -17.43
N GLU A 23 3.09 -0.23 -17.56
CA GLU A 23 2.15 -0.14 -16.44
C GLU A 23 2.34 -1.26 -15.41
N SER A 24 2.60 -2.49 -15.87
CA SER A 24 2.81 -3.66 -15.01
C SER A 24 4.08 -3.50 -14.17
N ARG A 25 5.19 -3.12 -14.81
CA ARG A 25 6.47 -2.84 -14.14
C ARG A 25 6.31 -1.75 -13.08
N PHE A 26 5.60 -0.68 -13.44
CA PHE A 26 5.30 0.41 -12.52
C PHE A 26 4.49 -0.08 -11.31
N ALA A 27 3.38 -0.80 -11.53
CA ALA A 27 2.50 -1.25 -10.47
C ALA A 27 3.22 -2.17 -9.48
N LYS A 28 4.00 -3.14 -9.99
CA LYS A 28 4.81 -4.05 -9.18
C LYS A 28 5.87 -3.33 -8.35
N ALA A 29 6.65 -2.44 -8.96
CA ALA A 29 7.65 -1.65 -8.24
C ALA A 29 7.01 -0.74 -7.19
N PHE A 30 5.85 -0.16 -7.50
CA PHE A 30 5.09 0.68 -6.58
C PHE A 30 4.63 -0.11 -5.35
N ALA A 31 3.98 -1.26 -5.53
CA ALA A 31 3.51 -2.09 -4.42
C ALA A 31 4.67 -2.53 -3.51
N ARG A 32 5.76 -3.05 -4.09
CA ARG A 32 6.97 -3.43 -3.35
C ARG A 32 7.52 -2.26 -2.53
N GLY A 33 7.74 -1.10 -3.15
CA GLY A 33 8.30 0.06 -2.46
C GLY A 33 7.38 0.64 -1.38
N LYS A 34 6.06 0.68 -1.62
CA LYS A 34 5.10 1.15 -0.61
C LYS A 34 5.01 0.20 0.58
N PHE A 35 5.08 -1.11 0.33
CA PHE A 35 5.12 -2.08 1.40
C PHE A 35 6.46 -2.05 2.15
N SER A 36 7.59 -2.24 1.48
CA SER A 36 8.90 -2.43 2.13
C SER A 36 9.39 -1.17 2.86
N ILE A 37 9.23 0.01 2.25
CA ILE A 37 9.76 1.29 2.76
C ILE A 37 8.71 2.01 3.62
N LYS A 38 7.46 2.09 3.17
CA LYS A 38 6.41 2.88 3.85
C LYS A 38 5.53 2.06 4.79
N LYS A 39 5.62 0.73 4.76
CA LYS A 39 4.82 -0.21 5.57
C LYS A 39 3.32 0.03 5.38
N TRP A 40 2.91 0.23 4.13
CA TRP A 40 1.50 0.36 3.77
C TRP A 40 0.85 -1.01 3.65
N GLY A 41 -0.40 -1.11 4.12
CA GLY A 41 -1.24 -2.27 3.86
C GLY A 41 -1.80 -2.28 2.44
N ARG A 42 -2.33 -3.44 2.02
CA ARG A 42 -2.82 -3.68 0.65
C ARG A 42 -3.93 -2.71 0.26
N ASN A 43 -4.85 -2.37 1.16
CA ASN A 43 -5.96 -1.47 0.84
C ASN A 43 -5.48 -0.09 0.38
N ARG A 44 -4.45 0.46 1.03
CA ARG A 44 -3.89 1.76 0.63
C ARG A 44 -3.12 1.66 -0.67
N ILE A 45 -2.37 0.58 -0.90
CA ILE A 45 -1.67 0.34 -2.17
C ILE A 45 -2.68 0.25 -3.32
N VAL A 46 -3.76 -0.53 -3.16
CA VAL A 46 -4.84 -0.67 -4.14
C VAL A 46 -5.49 0.68 -4.44
N ASN A 47 -5.86 1.44 -3.41
CA ASN A 47 -6.53 2.73 -3.60
C ASN A 47 -5.64 3.73 -4.36
N GLU A 48 -4.34 3.76 -4.09
CA GLU A 48 -3.40 4.65 -4.79
C GLU A 48 -3.16 4.22 -6.23
N LEU A 49 -3.09 2.92 -6.53
CA LEU A 49 -3.00 2.43 -7.90
C LEU A 49 -4.31 2.70 -8.68
N LYS A 50 -5.48 2.53 -8.05
CA LYS A 50 -6.78 2.89 -8.66
C LYS A 50 -6.88 4.37 -8.99
N ARG A 51 -6.42 5.25 -8.08
CA ARG A 51 -6.37 6.71 -8.32
C ARG A 51 -5.51 7.09 -9.52
N ARG A 52 -4.50 6.28 -9.82
CA ARG A 52 -3.62 6.42 -10.99
C ARG A 52 -4.15 5.74 -12.24
N LYS A 53 -5.39 5.24 -12.20
CA LYS A 53 -6.07 4.54 -13.29
C LYS A 53 -5.36 3.26 -13.76
N ILE A 54 -4.58 2.63 -12.87
CA ILE A 54 -3.93 1.34 -13.14
C ILE A 54 -5.01 0.26 -13.24
N SER A 55 -4.91 -0.59 -14.25
CA SER A 55 -5.87 -1.66 -14.49
C SER A 55 -5.98 -2.64 -13.31
N ALA A 56 -7.17 -3.21 -13.10
CA ALA A 56 -7.41 -4.19 -12.03
C ALA A 56 -6.48 -5.42 -12.16
N TYR A 57 -6.16 -5.82 -13.39
CA TYR A 57 -5.20 -6.88 -13.68
C TYR A 57 -3.80 -6.54 -13.15
N ASN A 58 -3.26 -5.36 -13.48
CA ASN A 58 -1.94 -4.94 -13.01
C ASN A 58 -1.90 -4.70 -11.49
N ILE A 59 -3.00 -4.26 -10.88
CA ILE A 59 -3.11 -4.19 -9.41
C ILE A 59 -2.99 -5.59 -8.79
N LYS A 60 -3.69 -6.59 -9.33
CA LYS A 60 -3.61 -7.97 -8.84
C LYS A 60 -2.18 -8.50 -8.93
N LEU A 61 -1.51 -8.31 -10.06
CA LEU A 61 -0.10 -8.69 -10.22
C LEU A 61 0.83 -7.94 -9.24
N ALA A 62 0.58 -6.66 -9.00
CA ALA A 62 1.37 -5.86 -8.07
C ALA A 62 1.24 -6.35 -6.62
N LEU A 63 0.06 -6.79 -6.20
CA LEU A 63 -0.16 -7.32 -4.86
C LEU A 63 0.52 -8.68 -4.64
N GLN A 64 0.73 -9.47 -5.69
CA GLN A 64 1.46 -10.74 -5.61
C GLN A 64 2.95 -10.56 -5.29
N GLU A 65 3.49 -9.35 -5.49
CA GLU A 65 4.87 -9.03 -5.12
C GLU A 65 5.05 -8.86 -3.59
N ILE A 66 3.96 -8.92 -2.82
CA ILE A 66 3.96 -8.83 -1.36
C ILE A 66 3.73 -10.23 -0.81
N ASP A 67 4.80 -10.84 -0.33
CA ASP A 67 4.74 -12.12 0.36
C ASP A 67 3.86 -12.04 1.62
N ASN A 68 3.00 -13.04 1.82
CA ASN A 68 1.98 -13.00 2.86
C ASN A 68 2.56 -13.16 4.26
N GLU A 69 3.58 -13.99 4.44
CA GLU A 69 4.24 -14.17 5.74
C GLU A 69 4.93 -12.87 6.16
N ASN A 70 5.69 -12.27 5.25
CA ASN A 70 6.32 -10.97 5.47
C ASN A 70 5.28 -9.86 5.72
N TYR A 71 4.12 -9.92 5.07
CA TYR A 71 3.03 -8.98 5.26
C TYR A 71 2.50 -9.00 6.70
N LEU A 72 2.18 -10.19 7.21
CA LEU A 72 1.68 -10.36 8.58
C LEU A 72 2.75 -9.99 9.61
N LYS A 73 4.00 -10.44 9.42
CA LYS A 73 5.12 -10.06 10.28
C LYS A 73 5.31 -8.54 10.36
N THR A 74 5.20 -7.86 9.21
CA THR A 74 5.32 -6.39 9.15
C THR A 74 4.18 -5.71 9.90
N LEU A 75 2.95 -6.24 9.85
CA LEU A 75 1.83 -5.74 10.64
C LEU A 75 2.13 -5.83 12.13
N ASP A 76 2.60 -6.99 12.58
CA ASP A 76 2.90 -7.25 14.00
C ASP A 76 3.97 -6.31 14.53
N GLU A 77 5.11 -6.22 13.84
CA GLU A 77 6.21 -5.31 14.20
C GLU A 77 5.74 -3.85 14.26
N LEU A 78 4.90 -3.44 13.31
CA LEU A 78 4.38 -2.09 13.23
C LEU A 78 3.38 -1.80 14.36
N ALA A 79 2.49 -2.75 14.66
CA ALA A 79 1.49 -2.65 15.71
C ALA A 79 2.14 -2.60 17.10
N GLU A 80 3.12 -3.46 17.37
CA GLU A 80 3.88 -3.46 18.63
C GLU A 80 4.64 -2.17 18.83
N LYS A 81 5.41 -1.75 17.82
CA LYS A 81 6.14 -0.48 17.86
C LYS A 81 5.20 0.69 18.15
N ARG A 82 4.02 0.72 17.53
CA ARG A 82 3.04 1.78 17.79
C ARG A 82 2.42 1.67 19.18
N PHE A 83 2.11 0.46 19.64
CA PHE A 83 1.54 0.20 20.96
C PHE A 83 2.43 0.76 22.09
N TYR A 84 3.74 0.54 22.02
CA TYR A 84 4.70 1.09 22.99
C TYR A 84 4.85 2.61 22.93
N GLN A 85 4.58 3.24 21.78
CA GLN A 85 4.59 4.70 21.63
C GLN A 85 3.34 5.37 22.18
N ILE A 86 2.22 4.66 22.32
CA ILE A 86 0.97 5.23 22.81
C ILE A 86 0.99 5.30 24.34
N LYS A 87 1.08 6.54 24.86
CA LYS A 87 1.05 6.85 26.30
C LYS A 87 -0.36 6.90 26.92
N GLU A 88 -1.39 6.59 26.15
CA GLU A 88 -2.78 6.60 26.63
C GLU A 88 -3.00 5.50 27.68
N THR A 89 -3.61 5.87 28.81
CA THR A 89 -3.88 4.94 29.91
C THR A 89 -5.25 4.27 29.79
N ASN A 90 -6.24 4.96 29.21
CA ASN A 90 -7.55 4.37 29.00
C ASN A 90 -7.50 3.32 27.88
N LYS A 91 -7.81 2.06 28.22
CA LYS A 91 -7.75 0.92 27.30
C LYS A 91 -8.54 1.14 26.00
N TYR A 92 -9.77 1.62 26.08
CA TYR A 92 -10.62 1.85 24.91
C TYR A 92 -10.04 2.93 23.99
N LYS A 93 -9.56 4.03 24.57
CA LYS A 93 -8.89 5.09 23.80
C LYS A 93 -7.57 4.60 23.20
N LYS A 94 -6.82 3.75 23.91
CA LYS A 94 -5.58 3.15 23.41
C LYS A 94 -5.85 2.22 22.23
N ARG A 95 -6.85 1.34 22.32
CA ARG A 95 -7.33 0.49 21.21
C ARG A 95 -7.68 1.32 19.99
N LYS A 96 -8.50 2.34 20.16
CA LYS A 96 -8.90 3.24 19.06
C LYS A 96 -7.69 3.90 18.40
N LYS A 97 -6.77 4.48 19.18
CA LYS A 97 -5.55 5.12 18.67
C LYS A 97 -4.66 4.15 17.87
N LEU A 98 -4.57 2.89 18.29
CA LEU A 98 -3.80 1.87 17.57
C LEU A 98 -4.51 1.42 16.29
N ALA A 99 -5.81 1.14 16.37
CA ALA A 99 -6.63 0.75 15.22
C ALA A 99 -6.62 1.85 14.14
N ASP A 100 -6.91 3.10 14.52
CA ASP A 100 -6.93 4.25 13.60
C ASP A 100 -5.58 4.41 12.87
N TYR A 101 -4.47 4.18 13.58
CA TYR A 101 -3.13 4.25 12.99
C TYR A 101 -2.88 3.19 11.91
N LEU A 102 -3.30 1.94 12.15
CA LEU A 102 -3.12 0.84 11.22
C LEU A 102 -4.10 0.97 10.04
N LEU A 103 -5.37 1.28 10.31
CA LEU A 103 -6.38 1.53 9.26
C LEU A 103 -5.96 2.67 8.33
N TYR A 104 -5.43 3.78 8.88
CA TYR A 104 -4.89 4.87 8.07
C TYR A 104 -3.74 4.43 7.16
N ARG A 105 -2.93 3.47 7.60
CA ARG A 105 -1.86 2.88 6.78
C ARG A 105 -2.36 1.86 5.75
N GLY A 106 -3.66 1.53 5.77
CA GLY A 106 -4.31 0.70 4.76
C GLY A 106 -4.28 -0.79 5.04
N TRP A 107 -4.10 -1.19 6.30
CA TRP A 107 -4.23 -2.57 6.71
C TRP A 107 -5.72 -2.98 6.75
N GLU A 108 -5.98 -4.25 6.47
CA GLU A 108 -7.32 -4.83 6.43
C GLU A 108 -7.95 -4.85 7.84
N SER A 109 -9.23 -4.49 7.94
CA SER A 109 -9.88 -4.22 9.23
C SER A 109 -9.90 -5.42 10.16
N ASP A 110 -10.15 -6.61 9.62
CA ASP A 110 -10.09 -7.90 10.30
C ASP A 110 -8.74 -8.11 10.98
N LEU A 111 -7.63 -7.99 10.23
CA LEU A 111 -6.27 -8.12 10.76
C LEU A 111 -5.97 -7.05 11.84
N VAL A 112 -6.43 -5.81 11.61
CA VAL A 112 -6.23 -4.72 12.57
C VAL A 112 -6.92 -5.01 13.89
N TYR A 113 -8.20 -5.39 13.87
CA TYR A 113 -8.96 -5.60 15.10
C TYR A 113 -8.50 -6.85 15.86
N GLU A 114 -8.12 -7.91 15.15
CA GLU A 114 -7.47 -9.08 15.74
C GLU A 114 -6.21 -8.67 16.51
N ARG A 115 -5.30 -7.94 15.84
CA ARG A 115 -4.02 -7.57 16.44
C ARG A 115 -4.16 -6.58 17.59
N VAL A 116 -5.06 -5.59 17.46
CA VAL A 116 -5.34 -4.61 18.52
C VAL A 116 -5.92 -5.26 19.76
N THR A 117 -6.81 -6.25 19.60
CA THR A 117 -7.40 -6.98 20.72
C THR A 117 -6.35 -7.82 21.45
N GLY A 118 -5.44 -8.47 20.71
CA GLY A 118 -4.33 -9.22 21.30
C GLY A 118 -3.35 -8.35 22.10
N LEU A 119 -3.05 -7.12 21.64
CA LEU A 119 -2.11 -6.21 22.32
C LEU A 119 -2.74 -5.40 23.46
N VAL A 120 -4.05 -5.16 23.42
CA VAL A 120 -4.78 -4.44 24.46
C VAL A 120 -6.01 -5.24 24.88
N PRO A 121 -5.89 -6.23 25.78
CA PRO A 121 -7.03 -7.02 26.27
C PRO A 121 -8.01 -6.23 27.15
#